data_AF-A0A1Q7MMS6-F1
#
_entry.id   AF-A0A1Q7MMS6-F1
#
_cell.length_a   1.000
_cell.length_b   1.000
_cell.length_c   1.000
_cell.angle_alpha   90.00
_cell.angle_beta   90.00
_cell.angle_gamma   90.00
#
_symmetry.space_group_name_H-M   'P 1'
#
loop_
_entity.id
_entity.type
_entity.pdbx_description
1 polymer ?
#
loop_
_entity_poly.entity_id
_entity_poly.type
_entity_poly.pdbx_seq_one_letter_code
_entity_poly.pdbx_strand_id
1 'polypeptide(L)'
;MVLTERESEILGILFGDGCLSRTERSVLITITGNKVDDEKYLLGHIRSLFLKVFDLELTSRYRHDENTMDLYRHSKKIASVLHSWGMPFGLKKLEDLRPKTEVIPGAFIRGVFDTDGSVYRKYGPYAQIQFKAASRTFMNFIENTWEP
;
A
#
# COMPACT_ATOMS: atom_id res chain seq x y z
N MET A 1 12.26 -5.68 15.89
CA MET A 1 11.65 -6.66 14.96
C MET A 1 11.75 -6.06 13.58
N VAL A 2 12.21 -6.83 12.61
CA VAL A 2 12.33 -6.42 11.21
C VAL A 2 11.27 -7.15 10.41
N LEU A 3 10.57 -6.44 9.52
CA LEU A 3 9.62 -7.05 8.61
C LEU A 3 10.34 -7.84 7.53
N THR A 4 9.75 -8.96 7.11
CA THR A 4 10.19 -9.68 5.91
C THR A 4 9.95 -8.85 4.65
N GLU A 5 10.48 -9.30 3.50
CA GLU A 5 10.29 -8.59 2.23
C GLU A 5 8.81 -8.44 1.88
N ARG A 6 8.03 -9.53 2.00
CA ARG A 6 6.60 -9.51 1.66
C ARG A 6 5.79 -8.62 2.59
N GLU A 7 6.13 -8.60 3.87
CA GLU A 7 5.46 -7.73 4.85
C GLU A 7 5.79 -6.26 4.60
N SER A 8 7.06 -5.97 4.26
CA SER A 8 7.50 -4.63 3.87
C SER A 8 6.79 -4.14 2.61
N GLU A 9 6.68 -5.00 1.60
CA GLU A 9 5.95 -4.70 0.36
C GLU A 9 4.46 -4.46 0.60
N ILE A 10 3.80 -5.29 1.41
CA ILE A 10 2.40 -5.07 1.81
C ILE A 10 2.24 -3.72 2.51
N LEU A 11 3.16 -3.36 3.42
CA LEU A 11 3.07 -2.07 4.10
C LEU A 11 3.24 -0.91 3.12
N GLY A 12 4.15 -1.03 2.14
CA GLY A 12 4.32 -0.06 1.06
C GLY A 12 3.05 0.13 0.22
N ILE A 13 2.45 -0.97 -0.24
CA ILE A 13 1.17 -0.97 -0.98
C ILE A 13 0.08 -0.27 -0.16
N LEU A 14 0.01 -0.53 1.15
CA LEU A 14 -0.98 0.10 2.01
C LEU A 14 -0.73 1.59 2.20
N PHE A 15 0.53 2.01 2.21
CA PHE A 15 0.91 3.41 2.33
C PHE A 15 0.56 4.23 1.09
N GLY A 16 0.56 3.62 -0.11
CA GLY A 16 0.03 4.26 -1.31
C GLY A 16 -1.50 4.22 -1.35
N ASP A 17 -2.07 3.07 -1.69
CA ASP A 17 -3.51 2.92 -1.99
C ASP A 17 -4.35 2.20 -0.92
N GLY A 18 -3.73 1.83 0.20
CA GLY A 18 -4.42 1.15 1.29
C GLY A 18 -5.20 2.03 2.25
N CYS A 19 -6.16 1.42 2.94
CA CYS A 19 -6.91 2.03 4.04
C CYS A 19 -7.32 1.00 5.10
N LEU A 20 -7.29 1.41 6.38
CA LEU A 20 -7.86 0.65 7.51
C LEU A 20 -9.05 1.41 8.08
N SER A 21 -10.26 0.96 7.80
CA SER A 21 -11.50 1.64 8.23
C SER A 21 -12.20 0.87 9.34
N ARG A 22 -12.43 1.53 10.48
CA ARG A 22 -13.21 0.94 11.57
C ARG A 22 -14.68 0.83 11.16
N THR A 23 -15.29 -0.30 11.50
CA THR A 23 -16.73 -0.55 11.41
C THR A 23 -17.25 -0.90 12.81
N GLU A 24 -18.56 -0.97 13.00
CA GLU A 24 -19.17 -1.27 14.32
C GLU A 24 -18.59 -2.54 14.98
N ARG A 25 -18.30 -3.58 14.18
CA ARG A 25 -17.90 -4.90 14.69
C ARG A 25 -16.53 -5.37 14.23
N SER A 26 -15.89 -4.70 13.26
CA SER A 26 -14.62 -5.13 12.67
C SER A 26 -13.78 -3.96 12.15
N VAL A 27 -12.63 -4.25 11.55
CA VAL A 27 -11.87 -3.29 10.73
C VAL A 27 -11.84 -3.80 9.30
N LEU A 28 -12.24 -2.94 8.38
CA LEU A 28 -12.12 -3.15 6.94
C LEU A 28 -10.70 -2.78 6.50
N ILE A 29 -10.01 -3.73 5.89
CA ILE A 29 -8.76 -3.51 5.15
C ILE A 29 -9.16 -3.37 3.69
N THR A 30 -8.76 -2.29 3.04
CA THR A 30 -9.05 -2.05 1.62
C THR A 30 -7.80 -1.57 0.90
N ILE A 31 -7.60 -2.04 -0.33
CA ILE A 31 -6.66 -1.49 -1.31
C ILE A 31 -7.48 -1.16 -2.55
N THR A 32 -7.36 0.07 -3.02
CA THR A 32 -8.15 0.58 -4.16
C THR A 32 -7.24 0.71 -5.38
N GLY A 33 -7.76 0.50 -6.58
CA GLY A 33 -7.01 0.78 -7.80
C GLY A 33 -7.93 0.85 -9.02
N ASN A 34 -7.34 1.09 -10.17
CA ASN A 34 -8.06 1.13 -11.44
C ASN A 34 -8.45 -0.28 -11.90
N LYS A 35 -9.73 -0.49 -12.20
CA LYS A 35 -10.26 -1.81 -12.59
C LYS A 35 -9.81 -2.30 -13.97
N VAL A 36 -9.23 -1.43 -14.78
CA VAL A 36 -8.72 -1.75 -16.12
C VAL A 36 -7.21 -1.92 -16.06
N ASP A 37 -6.52 -0.93 -15.48
CA ASP A 37 -5.06 -0.86 -15.53
C ASP A 37 -4.41 -1.73 -14.43
N ASP A 38 -5.01 -1.80 -13.24
CA ASP A 38 -4.39 -2.43 -12.05
C ASP A 38 -4.95 -3.81 -11.72
N GLU A 39 -5.98 -4.28 -12.44
CA GLU A 39 -6.71 -5.51 -12.09
C GLU A 39 -5.77 -6.71 -11.98
N LYS A 40 -4.87 -6.89 -12.94
CA LYS A 40 -3.91 -8.01 -12.93
C LYS A 40 -2.98 -7.95 -11.73
N TYR A 41 -2.52 -6.74 -11.36
CA TYR A 41 -1.64 -6.52 -10.22
C TYR A 41 -2.38 -6.78 -8.90
N LEU A 42 -3.58 -6.20 -8.74
CA LEU A 42 -4.43 -6.42 -7.58
C LEU A 42 -4.76 -7.92 -7.39
N LEU A 43 -5.39 -8.53 -8.39
CA LEU A 43 -5.89 -9.91 -8.29
C LEU A 43 -4.79 -10.96 -8.26
N GLY A 44 -3.70 -10.76 -9.01
CA GLY A 44 -2.63 -11.74 -9.15
C GLY A 44 -1.57 -11.62 -8.06
N HIS A 45 -1.12 -10.39 -7.77
CA HIS A 45 0.01 -10.16 -6.88
C HIS A 45 -0.45 -9.82 -5.46
N ILE A 46 -1.23 -8.75 -5.29
CA ILE A 46 -1.64 -8.27 -3.96
C ILE A 46 -2.45 -9.34 -3.22
N ARG A 47 -3.45 -9.93 -3.87
CA ARG A 47 -4.23 -11.04 -3.27
C ARG A 47 -3.33 -12.21 -2.86
N SER A 48 -2.35 -12.57 -3.70
CA SER A 48 -1.41 -13.65 -3.38
C SER A 48 -0.51 -13.30 -2.19
N LEU A 49 -0.06 -12.04 -2.07
CA LEU A 49 0.75 -11.58 -0.96
C LEU A 49 -0.01 -11.71 0.37
N PHE A 50 -1.24 -11.20 0.43
CA PHE A 50 -2.06 -11.28 1.64
C PHE A 50 -2.38 -12.73 2.03
N LEU A 51 -2.64 -13.59 1.05
CA LEU A 51 -2.84 -15.02 1.31
C LEU A 51 -1.57 -15.66 1.89
N LYS A 52 -0.39 -15.40 1.30
CA LYS A 52 0.88 -16.01 1.75
C LYS A 52 1.36 -15.51 3.11
N VAL A 53 1.12 -14.23 3.43
CA VAL A 53 1.63 -13.60 4.66
C VAL A 53 0.66 -13.77 5.83
N PHE A 54 -0.65 -13.66 5.58
CA PHE A 54 -1.65 -13.63 6.64
C PHE A 54 -2.66 -14.76 6.60
N ASP A 55 -2.57 -15.66 5.62
CA ASP A 55 -3.63 -16.62 5.30
C ASP A 55 -4.99 -15.90 5.11
N LEU A 56 -4.95 -14.72 4.50
CA LEU A 56 -6.11 -13.84 4.33
C LEU A 56 -6.44 -13.66 2.85
N GLU A 57 -7.51 -14.30 2.41
CA GLU A 57 -8.03 -14.11 1.06
C GLU A 57 -8.82 -12.80 0.95
N LEU A 58 -8.34 -11.87 0.11
CA LEU A 58 -9.01 -10.60 -0.17
C LEU A 58 -10.11 -10.77 -1.23
N THR A 59 -11.28 -10.21 -0.96
CA THR A 59 -12.42 -10.19 -1.88
C THR A 59 -12.32 -8.99 -2.82
N SER A 60 -12.69 -9.16 -4.09
CA SER A 60 -12.77 -8.05 -5.06
C SER A 60 -14.17 -7.45 -5.12
N ARG A 61 -14.25 -6.12 -5.24
CA ARG A 61 -15.47 -5.37 -5.52
C ARG A 61 -15.20 -4.37 -6.63
N TYR A 62 -16.03 -4.36 -7.66
CA TYR A 62 -15.97 -3.40 -8.76
C TYR A 62 -17.00 -2.30 -8.50
N ARG A 63 -16.58 -1.04 -8.56
CA ARG A 63 -17.51 0.08 -8.36
C ARG A 63 -18.30 0.36 -9.64
N HIS A 64 -19.60 0.58 -9.49
CA HIS A 64 -20.48 0.89 -10.60
C HIS A 64 -20.17 2.29 -11.13
N ASP A 65 -20.25 2.49 -12.45
CA ASP A 65 -19.97 3.77 -13.15
C ASP A 65 -18.57 4.39 -12.96
N GLU A 66 -17.65 3.70 -12.28
CA GLU A 66 -16.27 4.15 -12.07
C GLU A 66 -15.27 3.14 -12.64
N ASN A 67 -14.09 3.61 -13.04
CA ASN A 67 -12.96 2.71 -13.35
C ASN A 67 -12.23 2.25 -12.08
N THR A 68 -12.94 2.09 -10.97
CA THR A 68 -12.37 1.77 -9.65
C THR A 68 -12.72 0.34 -9.25
N MET A 69 -11.76 -0.38 -8.68
CA MET A 69 -12.00 -1.62 -7.96
C MET A 69 -11.34 -1.59 -6.58
N ASP A 70 -11.90 -2.37 -5.67
CA ASP A 70 -11.39 -2.57 -4.32
C ASP A 70 -11.00 -4.04 -4.12
N LEU A 71 -9.84 -4.28 -3.52
CA LEU A 71 -9.56 -5.50 -2.79
C LEU A 71 -9.78 -5.26 -1.31
N TYR A 72 -10.60 -6.08 -0.67
CA TYR A 72 -10.98 -5.83 0.71
C TYR A 72 -11.23 -7.09 1.53
N ARG A 73 -11.08 -6.96 2.85
CA ARG A 73 -11.49 -7.96 3.82
C ARG A 73 -11.68 -7.35 5.20
N HIS A 74 -12.62 -7.88 5.99
CA HIS A 74 -12.76 -7.52 7.38
C HIS A 74 -11.85 -8.41 8.25
N SER A 75 -10.95 -7.81 9.03
CA SER A 75 -10.14 -8.53 10.01
C SER A 75 -9.58 -7.60 11.07
N LYS A 76 -10.07 -7.72 12.32
CA LYS A 76 -9.49 -7.01 13.47
C LYS A 76 -8.05 -7.44 13.73
N LYS A 77 -7.78 -8.76 13.68
CA LYS A 77 -6.46 -9.33 13.97
C LYS A 77 -5.41 -8.77 13.02
N ILE A 78 -5.65 -8.85 11.71
CA ILE A 78 -4.68 -8.41 10.72
C ILE A 78 -4.57 -6.88 10.69
N ALA A 79 -5.70 -6.16 10.83
CA ALA A 79 -5.63 -4.70 10.91
C ALA A 79 -4.85 -4.20 12.14
N SER A 80 -4.92 -4.89 13.28
CA SER A 80 -4.09 -4.58 14.46
C SER A 80 -2.59 -4.80 14.19
N VAL A 81 -2.23 -5.86 13.46
CA VAL A 81 -0.85 -6.10 13.02
C VAL A 81 -0.37 -4.98 12.11
N LEU A 82 -1.11 -4.68 11.05
CA LEU A 82 -0.79 -3.59 10.11
C LEU A 82 -0.69 -2.23 10.82
N HIS A 83 -1.56 -1.98 11.80
CA HIS A 83 -1.50 -0.77 12.61
C HIS A 83 -0.23 -0.69 13.47
N SER A 84 0.20 -1.82 14.04
CA SER A 84 1.45 -1.89 14.80
C SER A 84 2.68 -1.62 13.92
N TRP A 85 2.60 -1.92 12.62
CA TRP A 85 3.65 -1.61 11.65
C TRP A 85 3.68 -0.14 11.22
N GLY A 86 2.63 0.64 11.48
CA GLY A 86 2.58 2.07 11.22
C GLY A 86 1.34 2.55 10.46
N MET A 87 0.51 1.64 9.94
CA MET A 87 -0.69 2.02 9.17
C MET A 87 -1.77 2.65 10.06
N PRO A 88 -2.22 3.90 9.85
CA PRO A 88 -3.26 4.51 10.68
C PRO A 88 -4.65 3.93 10.39
N PHE A 89 -5.57 4.05 11.37
CA PHE A 89 -7.00 3.84 11.13
C PHE A 89 -7.65 5.13 10.62
N GLY A 90 -8.49 5.01 9.60
CA GLY A 90 -9.17 6.11 8.93
C GLY A 90 -8.23 6.86 7.98
N LEU A 91 -8.42 8.17 7.88
CA LEU A 91 -7.59 9.02 7.03
C LEU A 91 -6.13 8.93 7.45
N LYS A 92 -5.24 8.76 6.47
CA LYS A 92 -3.80 8.85 6.66
C LYS A 92 -3.48 10.24 7.21
N LYS A 93 -3.16 10.32 8.51
CA LYS A 93 -2.80 11.59 9.14
C LYS A 93 -1.56 12.12 8.43
N LEU A 94 -1.72 13.28 7.78
CA LEU A 94 -0.68 13.88 6.93
C LEU A 94 0.63 14.13 7.68
N GLU A 95 0.57 14.32 8.99
CA GLU A 95 1.71 14.80 9.77
C GLU A 95 2.69 13.70 10.20
N ASP A 96 2.28 12.43 10.34
CA ASP A 96 3.18 11.34 10.80
C ASP A 96 2.83 9.99 10.16
N LEU A 97 3.00 9.90 8.83
CA LEU A 97 2.87 8.65 8.09
C LEU A 97 4.26 8.07 7.81
N ARG A 98 4.67 7.09 8.61
CA ARG A 98 5.93 6.34 8.45
C ARG A 98 5.81 4.95 9.07
N PRO A 99 6.61 3.96 8.61
CA PRO A 99 6.71 2.69 9.30
C PRO A 99 7.14 2.89 10.76
N LYS A 100 6.49 2.17 11.67
CA LYS A 100 6.87 2.06 13.10
C LYS A 100 7.69 0.82 13.39
N THR A 101 7.70 -0.13 12.46
CA THR A 101 8.55 -1.32 12.47
C THR A 101 9.57 -1.17 11.35
N GLU A 102 10.77 -1.67 11.57
CA GLU A 102 11.84 -1.66 10.56
C GLU A 102 11.41 -2.47 9.34
N VAL A 103 11.57 -1.88 8.14
CA VAL A 103 11.19 -2.47 6.86
C VAL A 103 12.44 -2.80 6.05
N ILE A 104 12.32 -3.73 5.10
CA ILE A 104 13.33 -3.91 4.05
C ILE A 104 13.11 -2.81 3.00
N PRO A 105 14.04 -1.85 2.85
CA PRO A 105 13.87 -0.65 2.02
C PRO A 105 13.34 -0.92 0.61
N GLY A 106 14.04 -1.78 -0.14
CA GLY A 106 13.69 -2.05 -1.54
C GLY A 106 12.33 -2.72 -1.72
N ALA A 107 11.88 -3.53 -0.76
CA ALA A 107 10.56 -4.16 -0.81
C ALA A 107 9.44 -3.16 -0.46
N PHE A 108 9.64 -2.34 0.57
CA PHE A 108 8.71 -1.29 0.93
C PHE A 108 8.54 -0.25 -0.17
N ILE A 109 9.66 0.26 -0.70
CA ILE A 109 9.68 1.24 -1.80
C ILE A 109 8.97 0.69 -3.03
N ARG A 110 9.24 -0.56 -3.43
CA ARG A 110 8.54 -1.21 -4.54
C ARG A 110 7.02 -1.18 -4.33
N GLY A 111 6.54 -1.58 -3.15
CA GLY A 111 5.12 -1.55 -2.85
C GLY A 111 4.49 -0.15 -2.95
N VAL A 112 5.21 0.89 -2.54
CA VAL A 112 4.76 2.30 -2.67
C VAL A 112 4.72 2.74 -4.12
N PHE A 113 5.77 2.46 -4.90
CA PHE A 113 5.87 2.89 -6.30
C PHE A 113 4.94 2.10 -7.22
N ASP A 114 4.65 0.84 -6.94
CA ASP A 114 3.70 0.04 -7.71
C ASP A 114 2.24 0.53 -7.54
N THR A 115 1.96 1.38 -6.53
CA THR A 115 0.63 1.96 -6.29
C THR A 115 0.57 3.46 -6.62
N ASP A 116 1.48 4.26 -6.07
CA ASP A 116 1.45 5.74 -6.16
C ASP A 116 2.62 6.30 -7.00
N GLY A 117 3.48 5.42 -7.52
CA GLY A 117 4.60 5.80 -8.36
C GLY A 117 4.15 6.11 -9.78
N SER A 118 4.96 6.89 -10.48
CA SER A 118 4.74 7.21 -11.89
C SER A 118 6.05 7.13 -12.65
N VAL A 119 6.02 6.45 -13.80
CA VAL A 119 7.15 6.43 -14.73
C VAL A 119 6.77 7.20 -15.98
N TYR A 120 7.55 8.22 -16.33
CA TYR A 120 7.30 9.03 -17.51
C TYR A 120 8.60 9.48 -18.17
N ARG A 121 8.52 9.98 -19.41
CA ARG A 121 9.64 10.57 -20.13
C ARG A 121 9.39 12.05 -20.29
N LYS A 122 10.22 12.88 -19.65
CA LYS A 122 10.10 14.35 -19.73
C LYS A 122 11.28 15.02 -20.43
N TYR A 123 12.49 14.46 -20.31
CA TYR A 123 13.70 15.03 -20.93
C TYR A 123 14.45 13.96 -21.73
N GLY A 124 14.32 14.00 -23.06
CA GLY A 124 15.07 13.12 -23.97
C GLY A 124 14.72 11.63 -23.82
N PRO A 125 15.70 10.71 -24.01
CA PRO A 125 15.45 9.27 -23.98
C PRO A 125 15.35 8.67 -22.56
N TYR A 126 15.55 9.48 -21.51
CA TYR A 126 15.63 8.99 -20.13
C TYR A 126 14.23 8.80 -19.52
N ALA A 127 14.04 7.65 -18.88
CA ALA A 127 12.89 7.43 -18.01
C ALA A 127 13.09 8.17 -16.68
N GLN A 128 12.00 8.72 -16.15
CA GLN A 128 11.95 9.35 -14.83
C GLN A 128 10.94 8.60 -13.98
N ILE A 129 11.30 8.37 -12.72
CA ILE A 129 10.41 7.82 -11.71
C ILE A 129 10.05 8.97 -10.77
N GLN A 130 8.77 9.15 -10.53
CA GLN A 130 8.24 10.16 -9.62
C GLN A 130 7.33 9.50 -8.61
N PHE A 131 7.35 10.04 -7.39
CA PHE A 131 6.41 9.74 -6.34
C PHE A 131 5.94 11.05 -5.70
N LYS A 132 4.66 11.12 -5.34
CA LYS A 132 4.07 12.28 -4.68
C LYS A 132 3.13 11.82 -3.57
N ALA A 133 3.39 12.26 -2.34
CA ALA A 133 2.48 12.09 -1.22
C ALA A 133 2.16 13.43 -0.56
N ALA A 134 0.98 13.51 0.05
CA ALA A 134 0.58 14.69 0.84
C ALA A 134 1.29 14.75 2.21
N SER A 135 1.79 13.62 2.71
CA SER A 135 2.51 13.56 3.99
C SER A 135 3.99 13.88 3.81
N ARG A 136 4.46 14.97 4.44
CA ARG A 136 5.88 15.37 4.42
C ARG A 136 6.77 14.36 5.13
N THR A 137 6.31 13.79 6.24
CA THR A 137 7.04 12.75 6.97
C THR A 137 7.20 11.49 6.14
N PHE A 138 6.19 11.12 5.35
CA PHE A 138 6.31 10.01 4.42
C PHE A 138 7.30 10.29 3.29
N MET A 139 7.24 11.47 2.67
CA MET A 139 8.20 11.88 1.64
C MET A 139 9.65 11.83 2.15
N ASN A 140 9.90 12.41 3.33
CA ASN A 140 11.22 12.37 3.96
C ASN A 140 11.67 10.94 4.27
N PHE A 141 10.74 10.05 4.68
CA PHE A 141 11.07 8.65 4.92
C PHE A 141 11.53 7.97 3.62
N ILE A 142 10.79 8.14 2.52
CA ILE A 142 11.16 7.58 1.21
C ILE A 142 12.53 8.09 0.76
N GLU A 143 12.78 9.41 0.84
CA GLU A 143 14.05 10.02 0.44
C GLU A 143 15.25 9.45 1.20
N ASN A 144 15.13 9.25 2.52
CA ASN A 144 16.20 8.69 3.35
C ASN A 144 16.36 7.17 3.22
N THR A 145 15.35 6.48 2.70
CA THR A 145 15.33 5.01 2.56
C THR A 145 15.73 4.57 1.15
N TRP A 146 15.66 5.49 0.18
CA TRP A 146 16.01 5.24 -1.19
C TRP A 146 17.53 5.21 -1.36
N GLU A 147 18.07 4.05 -1.73
CA GLU A 147 19.44 3.89 -2.23
C GLU A 147 19.36 3.59 -3.74
N PRO A 148 19.80 4.52 -4.62
CA PRO A 148 19.73 4.36 -6.07
C PRO A 148 20.68 3.29 -6.63
#